data_AF-A0A7L9C0B4-F1
#
_entry.id   AF-A0A7L9C0B4-F1
#
_cell.length_a   1.000
_cell.length_b   1.000
_cell.length_c   1.000
_cell.angle_alpha   90.00
_cell.angle_beta   90.00
_cell.angle_gamma   90.00
#
_symmetry.space_group_name_H-M   'P 1'
#
loop_
_entity.id
_entity.type
_entity.pdbx_description
1 polymer ?
#
loop_
_entity_poly.entity_id
_entity_poly.type
_entity_poly.pdbx_seq_one_letter_code
_entity_poly.pdbx_strand_id
1 'polypeptide(L)'
;MEDAEQIKQELAMLERENARLRARLRNTPFASESTNPTFNALEFRKALYYYVRISLLGLVPVQLAAVLLWLRGGVPKGLPSLGPIPFFDFAGLQSGIMPGIGIGLVAIGGLAVGLIAFGGMAVGVFAFGGGSLGVFAFGGGAIGVIAVGGGAVGLVSLGGGGAGIYVCAERGAGRYVFSVQRQDDRAVEFFTRWLPRLKKALVQPLPVVRIDCPRI
;
A
#
# COMPACT_ATOMS: atom_id res chain seq x y z
N MET A 1 36.80 -21.08 39.56
CA MET A 1 35.98 -20.07 40.27
C MET A 1 36.28 -18.67 39.75
N GLU A 2 37.55 -18.32 39.56
CA GLU A 2 37.97 -17.05 38.92
C GLU A 2 37.37 -16.83 37.51
N ASP A 3 37.33 -17.85 36.65
CA ASP A 3 36.76 -17.71 35.30
C ASP A 3 35.28 -17.33 35.31
N ALA A 4 34.52 -17.85 36.28
CA ALA A 4 33.10 -17.55 36.41
C ALA A 4 32.85 -16.11 36.91
N GLU A 5 33.79 -15.55 37.68
CA GLU A 5 33.74 -14.14 38.08
C GLU A 5 34.16 -13.21 36.95
N GLN A 6 35.18 -13.57 36.16
CA GLN A 6 35.59 -12.81 34.99
C GLN A 6 34.46 -12.70 33.96
N ILE A 7 33.78 -13.81 33.65
CA ILE A 7 32.65 -13.82 32.72
C ILE A 7 31.51 -12.91 33.21
N LYS A 8 31.20 -12.92 34.52
CA LYS A 8 30.17 -12.03 35.08
C LYS A 8 30.56 -10.55 35.00
N GLN A 9 31.85 -10.24 35.20
CA GLN A 9 32.35 -8.87 35.09
C GLN A 9 32.30 -8.37 33.64
N GLU A 10 32.65 -9.22 32.67
CA GLU A 10 32.59 -8.91 31.24
C GLU A 10 31.15 -8.74 30.76
N LEU A 11 30.22 -9.59 31.22
CA LEU A 11 28.80 -9.45 30.92
C LEU A 11 28.23 -8.14 31.46
N ALA A 12 28.58 -7.79 32.70
CA ALA A 12 28.15 -6.53 33.31
C ALA A 12 28.74 -5.29 32.61
N MET A 13 29.97 -5.40 32.09
CA MET A 13 30.58 -4.36 31.26
C MET A 13 29.81 -4.19 29.95
N LEU A 14 29.55 -5.30 29.24
CA LEU A 14 28.84 -5.31 27.96
C LEU A 14 27.41 -4.79 28.08
N GLU A 15 26.69 -5.15 29.15
CA GLU A 15 25.33 -4.64 29.40
C GLU A 15 25.32 -3.13 29.64
N ARG A 16 26.28 -2.62 30.40
CA ARG A 16 26.44 -1.17 30.63
C ARG A 16 26.79 -0.44 29.35
N GLU A 17 27.65 -1.00 28.52
CA GLU A 17 28.05 -0.39 27.26
C GLU A 17 26.90 -0.39 26.25
N ASN A 18 26.14 -1.48 26.16
CA ASN A 18 24.90 -1.54 25.39
C ASN A 18 23.85 -0.53 25.87
N ALA A 19 23.66 -0.40 27.18
CA ALA A 19 22.75 0.58 27.75
C ALA A 19 23.18 2.02 27.43
N ARG A 20 24.49 2.28 27.46
CA ARG A 20 25.10 3.58 27.12
C ARG A 20 24.95 3.90 25.63
N LEU A 21 25.16 2.92 24.75
CA LEU A 21 24.95 3.06 23.31
C LEU A 21 23.47 3.33 23.00
N ARG A 22 22.54 2.61 23.64
CA ARG A 22 21.08 2.87 23.52
C ARG A 22 20.69 4.26 24.00
N ALA A 23 21.34 4.78 25.05
CA ALA A 23 21.11 6.15 25.52
C ALA A 23 21.67 7.20 24.54
N ARG A 24 22.87 6.97 23.96
CA ARG A 24 23.43 7.85 22.91
C ARG A 24 22.56 7.88 21.67
N LEU A 25 22.05 6.72 21.24
CA LEU A 25 21.13 6.61 20.11
C LEU A 25 19.79 7.29 20.36
N ARG A 26 19.35 7.48 21.61
CA ARG A 26 18.14 8.25 21.93
C ARG A 26 18.36 9.77 21.93
N ASN A 27 19.58 10.22 22.26
CA ASN A 27 19.90 11.63 22.47
C ASN A 27 20.57 12.30 21.27
N THR A 28 20.87 11.57 20.19
CA THR A 28 21.25 12.20 18.92
C THR A 28 20.02 12.94 18.36
N PRO A 29 20.11 14.23 17.98
CA PRO A 29 18.98 14.99 17.41
C PRO A 29 18.40 14.38 16.13
N PHE A 30 19.13 13.43 15.55
CA PHE A 30 18.75 12.62 14.39
C PHE A 30 18.01 11.33 14.73
N ALA A 31 17.76 11.02 16.00
CA ALA A 31 17.11 9.78 16.43
C ALA A 31 15.58 9.76 16.22
N SER A 32 14.98 10.89 15.83
CA SER A 32 13.58 10.99 15.42
C SER A 32 13.40 10.94 13.89
N GLU A 33 14.48 10.93 13.13
CA GLU A 33 14.42 10.90 11.67
C GLU A 33 15.03 9.58 11.21
N SER A 34 14.15 8.66 10.82
CA SER A 34 14.45 7.34 10.27
C SER A 34 15.19 7.40 8.93
N THR A 35 16.25 8.18 8.84
CA THR A 35 17.16 8.16 7.71
C THR A 35 18.07 6.98 7.92
N ASN A 36 17.56 5.80 7.57
CA ASN A 36 18.44 4.69 7.24
C ASN A 36 19.46 5.22 6.21
N PRO A 37 20.78 5.29 6.50
CA PRO A 37 21.76 5.82 5.57
C PRO A 37 21.82 5.01 4.26
N THR A 38 21.26 3.79 4.28
CA THR A 38 21.10 2.93 3.11
C THR A 38 19.79 3.16 2.32
N PHE A 39 18.95 4.13 2.69
CA PHE A 39 17.68 4.37 2.01
C PHE A 39 17.50 5.83 1.58
N ASN A 40 17.36 6.02 0.27
CA ASN A 40 17.04 7.32 -0.28
C ASN A 40 15.52 7.50 -0.40
N ALA A 41 14.90 8.09 0.62
CA ALA A 41 13.47 8.35 0.68
C ALA A 41 12.98 9.26 -0.48
N LEU A 42 13.83 10.16 -0.97
CA LEU A 42 13.49 11.03 -2.09
C LEU A 42 13.34 10.23 -3.39
N GLU A 43 14.29 9.33 -3.67
CA GLU A 43 14.24 8.44 -4.84
C GLU A 43 13.11 7.42 -4.73
N PHE A 44 12.80 6.94 -3.51
CA PHE A 44 11.63 6.12 -3.26
C PHE A 44 10.34 6.85 -3.64
N ARG A 45 10.15 8.08 -3.13
CA ARG A 45 8.97 8.89 -3.42
C ARG A 45 8.87 9.24 -4.90
N LYS A 46 9.98 9.57 -5.56
CA LYS A 46 10.02 9.81 -7.01
C LYS A 46 9.63 8.57 -7.80
N ALA A 47 10.12 7.38 -7.40
CA ALA A 47 9.74 6.12 -8.03
C ALA A 47 8.25 5.84 -7.84
N LEU A 48 7.72 5.96 -6.62
CA LEU A 48 6.30 5.78 -6.33
C LEU A 48 5.44 6.76 -7.13
N TYR A 49 5.80 8.04 -7.12
CA TYR A 49 5.12 9.10 -7.86
C TYR A 49 5.15 8.87 -9.37
N TYR A 50 6.26 8.35 -9.91
CA TYR A 50 6.35 7.99 -11.32
C TYR A 50 5.31 6.92 -11.71
N TYR A 51 5.18 5.86 -10.90
CA TYR A 51 4.17 4.82 -11.14
C TYR A 51 2.74 5.34 -11.01
N VAL A 52 2.47 6.10 -9.94
CA VAL A 52 1.15 6.73 -9.71
C VAL A 52 0.79 7.68 -10.85
N ARG A 53 1.75 8.49 -11.32
CA ARG A 53 1.54 9.44 -12.42
C ARG A 53 1.26 8.73 -13.74
N ILE A 54 1.97 7.63 -14.04
CA ILE A 54 1.70 6.82 -15.24
C ILE A 54 0.33 6.17 -15.15
N SER A 55 -0.04 5.60 -14.00
CA SER A 55 -1.38 5.03 -13.82
C SER A 55 -2.48 6.09 -13.97
N LEU A 56 -2.26 7.31 -13.47
CA LEU A 56 -3.19 8.43 -13.65
C LEU A 56 -3.29 8.86 -15.11
N LEU A 57 -2.17 8.92 -15.84
CA LEU A 57 -2.19 9.22 -17.28
C LEU A 57 -3.02 8.19 -18.06
N GLY A 58 -2.92 6.90 -17.70
CA GLY A 58 -3.73 5.84 -18.29
C GLY A 58 -5.23 5.98 -18.05
N LEU A 59 -5.65 6.68 -17.00
CA LEU A 59 -7.05 6.95 -16.69
C LEU A 59 -7.62 8.17 -17.45
N VAL A 60 -6.77 9.05 -17.99
CA VAL A 60 -7.20 10.23 -18.77
C VAL A 60 -8.14 9.88 -19.94
N PRO A 61 -7.87 8.88 -20.80
CA PRO A 61 -8.79 8.51 -21.87
C PRO A 61 -10.14 8.00 -21.34
N VAL A 62 -10.15 7.31 -20.19
CA VAL A 62 -11.40 6.86 -19.54
C VAL A 62 -12.20 8.05 -19.03
N GLN A 63 -11.53 9.03 -18.41
CA GLN A 63 -12.15 10.29 -17.97
C GLN A 63 -12.70 11.09 -19.15
N LEU A 64 -11.92 11.24 -20.23
CA LEU A 64 -12.35 11.91 -21.45
C LEU A 64 -13.55 11.21 -22.09
N ALA A 65 -13.53 9.87 -22.20
CA ALA A 65 -14.65 9.10 -22.72
C ALA A 65 -15.91 9.28 -21.86
N ALA A 66 -15.79 9.28 -20.54
CA ALA A 66 -16.90 9.54 -19.62
C ALA A 66 -17.49 10.95 -19.82
N VAL A 67 -16.65 11.98 -19.97
CA VAL A 67 -17.09 13.35 -20.28
C VAL A 67 -17.75 13.42 -21.65
N LEU A 68 -17.18 12.76 -22.67
CA LEU A 68 -17.72 12.73 -24.02
C LEU A 68 -19.10 12.07 -24.08
N LEU A 69 -19.29 10.99 -23.33
CA LEU A 69 -20.57 10.30 -23.15
C LEU A 69 -21.59 11.19 -22.44
N TRP A 70 -21.17 11.92 -21.41
CA TRP A 70 -22.03 12.89 -20.73
C TRP A 70 -22.49 14.01 -21.68
N LEU A 71 -21.57 14.58 -22.47
CA LEU A 71 -21.86 15.60 -23.49
C LEU A 71 -22.81 15.07 -24.59
N ARG A 72 -22.80 13.77 -24.88
CA ARG A 72 -23.68 13.11 -25.87
C ARG A 72 -25.10 12.82 -25.37
N GLY A 73 -25.47 13.29 -24.18
CA GLY A 73 -26.81 13.07 -23.60
C GLY A 73 -26.88 11.89 -22.64
N GLY A 74 -25.74 11.42 -22.13
CA GLY A 74 -25.66 10.37 -21.12
C GLY A 74 -25.44 8.97 -21.71
N VAL A 75 -25.63 7.97 -20.87
CA VAL A 75 -25.39 6.56 -21.19
C VAL A 75 -26.46 6.07 -22.18
N PRO A 76 -26.07 5.35 -23.25
CA PRO A 76 -27.05 4.80 -24.21
C PRO A 76 -28.11 3.96 -23.48
N LYS A 77 -29.39 4.26 -23.72
CA LYS A 77 -30.51 3.49 -23.15
C LYS A 77 -30.57 2.11 -23.84
N GLY A 78 -30.74 1.05 -23.05
CA GLY A 78 -30.86 -0.32 -23.57
C GLY A 78 -29.61 -1.20 -23.40
N LEU A 79 -28.81 -0.99 -22.35
CA LEU A 79 -27.75 -1.95 -22.04
C LEU A 79 -28.35 -3.30 -21.64
N PRO A 80 -27.73 -4.41 -22.10
CA PRO A 80 -28.21 -5.74 -21.78
C PRO A 80 -28.30 -5.92 -20.26
N SER A 81 -29.31 -6.66 -19.82
CA SER A 81 -29.47 -7.08 -18.42
C SER A 81 -29.58 -8.60 -18.39
N LEU A 82 -29.05 -9.21 -17.32
CA LEU A 82 -29.23 -10.64 -17.06
C LEU A 82 -30.29 -10.77 -15.96
N GLY A 83 -31.56 -10.79 -16.36
CA GLY A 83 -32.67 -10.81 -15.42
C GLY A 83 -32.76 -9.51 -14.59
N PRO A 84 -32.89 -9.56 -13.25
CA PRO A 84 -33.06 -8.38 -12.40
C PRO A 84 -31.77 -7.55 -12.20
N ILE A 85 -30.62 -8.03 -12.65
CA ILE A 85 -29.32 -7.37 -12.46
C ILE A 85 -28.87 -6.74 -13.78
N PRO A 86 -28.74 -5.40 -13.86
CA PRO A 86 -28.20 -4.76 -15.06
C PRO A 86 -26.70 -5.05 -15.18
N PHE A 87 -26.19 -5.24 -16.41
CA PHE A 87 -24.75 -5.37 -16.61
C PHE A 87 -24.02 -4.05 -16.29
N PHE A 88 -24.67 -2.92 -16.54
CA PHE A 88 -24.12 -1.61 -16.24
C PHE A 88 -25.17 -0.79 -15.52
N ASP A 89 -24.82 -0.22 -14.37
CA ASP A 89 -25.69 0.72 -13.66
C ASP A 89 -24.92 2.01 -13.36
N PHE A 90 -25.56 3.13 -13.67
CA PHE A 90 -25.00 4.46 -13.53
C PHE A 90 -25.86 5.25 -12.55
N ALA A 91 -25.43 5.26 -11.30
CA ALA A 91 -26.02 5.96 -10.18
C ALA A 91 -27.50 5.64 -9.97
N GLY A 92 -27.91 4.41 -10.27
CA GLY A 92 -29.28 3.94 -10.08
C GLY A 92 -30.22 4.26 -11.24
N LEU A 93 -29.72 4.81 -12.36
CA LEU A 93 -30.54 5.06 -13.56
C LEU A 93 -31.16 3.77 -14.11
N GLN A 94 -30.47 2.64 -13.98
CA GLN A 94 -30.91 1.38 -14.58
C GLN A 94 -31.55 0.43 -13.56
N SER A 95 -31.07 0.43 -12.31
CA SER A 95 -31.65 -0.41 -11.25
C SER A 95 -32.93 0.19 -10.63
N GLY A 96 -33.14 1.50 -10.71
CA GLY A 96 -34.33 2.17 -10.17
C GLY A 96 -34.45 2.14 -8.64
N ILE A 97 -33.41 1.71 -7.92
CA ILE A 97 -33.43 1.53 -6.46
C ILE A 97 -33.45 2.88 -5.75
N MET A 98 -32.43 3.71 -5.99
CA MET A 98 -32.30 5.07 -5.47
C MET A 98 -31.26 5.84 -6.28
N PRO A 99 -31.46 7.15 -6.50
CA PRO A 99 -30.44 7.98 -7.15
C PRO A 99 -29.16 7.98 -6.32
N GLY A 100 -28.04 7.67 -6.97
CA GLY A 100 -26.72 7.60 -6.36
C GLY A 100 -26.25 6.20 -5.95
N ILE A 101 -27.13 5.18 -5.97
CA ILE A 101 -26.75 3.78 -5.71
C ILE A 101 -26.71 3.02 -7.04
N GLY A 102 -25.52 2.57 -7.46
CA GLY A 102 -25.35 1.73 -8.63
C GLY A 102 -25.21 0.25 -8.23
N ILE A 103 -26.02 -0.64 -8.80
CA ILE A 103 -25.90 -2.09 -8.61
C ILE A 103 -25.85 -2.78 -9.96
N GLY A 104 -24.78 -3.53 -10.24
CA GLY A 104 -24.65 -4.25 -11.50
C GLY A 104 -23.31 -4.98 -11.65
N LEU A 105 -23.04 -5.54 -12.83
CA LEU A 105 -21.71 -6.10 -13.12
C LEU A 105 -20.66 -4.96 -13.11
N VAL A 106 -21.00 -3.83 -13.74
CA VAL A 106 -20.27 -2.56 -13.67
C VAL A 106 -21.18 -1.53 -13.01
N ALA A 107 -20.84 -1.11 -11.80
CA ALA A 107 -21.60 -0.13 -11.04
C ALA A 107 -20.82 1.19 -10.94
N ILE A 108 -21.46 2.30 -11.28
CA ILE A 108 -20.93 3.64 -11.08
C ILE A 108 -21.90 4.39 -10.15
N GLY A 109 -21.45 5.05 -9.10
CA GLY A 109 -22.36 5.77 -8.21
C GLY A 109 -21.69 6.42 -7.00
N GLY A 110 -22.47 7.07 -6.14
CA GLY A 110 -21.99 7.47 -4.82
C GLY A 110 -21.68 6.22 -3.98
N LEU A 111 -22.62 5.26 -4.00
CA LEU A 111 -22.46 3.89 -3.51
C LEU A 111 -22.54 2.93 -4.71
N ALA A 112 -21.47 2.21 -4.99
CA ALA A 112 -21.41 1.28 -6.12
C ALA A 112 -21.17 -0.15 -5.62
N VAL A 113 -22.05 -1.08 -5.99
CA VAL A 113 -21.94 -2.50 -5.64
C VAL A 113 -21.93 -3.33 -6.93
N GLY A 114 -20.83 -4.03 -7.20
CA GLY A 114 -20.72 -4.80 -8.44
C GLY A 114 -19.44 -5.62 -8.55
N LEU A 115 -19.25 -6.28 -9.70
CA LEU A 115 -17.96 -6.93 -9.97
C LEU A 115 -16.87 -5.88 -10.15
N ILE A 116 -17.20 -4.82 -10.90
CA ILE A 116 -16.40 -3.62 -11.09
C ILE A 116 -17.20 -2.44 -10.55
N ALA A 117 -16.73 -1.82 -9.48
CA ALA A 117 -17.43 -0.73 -8.80
C ALA A 117 -16.59 0.56 -8.85
N PHE A 118 -17.19 1.65 -9.33
CA PHE A 118 -16.62 3.00 -9.34
C PHE A 118 -17.49 3.95 -8.51
N GLY A 119 -16.94 4.55 -7.46
CA GLY A 119 -17.76 5.46 -6.66
C GLY A 119 -17.09 6.16 -5.50
N GLY A 120 -17.88 6.90 -4.72
CA GLY A 120 -17.43 7.43 -3.44
C GLY A 120 -17.13 6.28 -2.47
N MET A 121 -18.07 5.35 -2.33
CA MET A 121 -17.95 4.08 -1.63
C MET A 121 -18.20 2.93 -2.62
N ALA A 122 -17.16 2.16 -2.93
CA ALA A 122 -17.19 1.09 -3.92
C ALA A 122 -17.00 -0.27 -3.25
N VAL A 123 -17.89 -1.22 -3.53
CA VAL A 123 -17.83 -2.60 -3.04
C VAL A 123 -17.86 -3.55 -4.23
N GLY A 124 -16.81 -4.36 -4.40
CA GLY A 124 -16.74 -5.29 -5.52
C GLY A 124 -15.50 -6.15 -5.59
N VAL A 125 -15.32 -6.90 -6.67
CA VAL A 125 -14.04 -7.61 -6.90
C VAL A 125 -12.96 -6.61 -7.27
N PHE A 126 -13.29 -5.67 -8.16
CA PHE A 126 -12.50 -4.49 -8.48
C PHE A 126 -13.25 -3.25 -7.98
N ALA A 127 -12.74 -2.61 -6.94
CA ALA A 127 -13.34 -1.43 -6.33
C ALA A 127 -12.43 -0.22 -6.51
N PHE A 128 -12.95 0.84 -7.12
CA PHE A 128 -12.27 2.11 -7.36
C PHE A 128 -13.07 3.24 -6.71
N GLY A 129 -12.49 3.96 -5.75
CA GLY A 129 -13.24 5.01 -5.08
C GLY A 129 -12.54 5.78 -3.97
N GLY A 130 -13.29 6.63 -3.27
CA GLY A 130 -12.80 7.29 -2.05
C GLY A 130 -12.59 6.26 -0.93
N GLY A 131 -13.62 5.47 -0.65
CA GLY A 131 -13.59 4.25 0.14
C GLY A 131 -13.83 3.04 -0.76
N SER A 132 -12.95 2.05 -0.72
CA SER A 132 -13.01 0.87 -1.58
C SER A 132 -12.89 -0.41 -0.76
N LEU A 133 -13.81 -1.33 -0.99
CA LEU A 133 -13.85 -2.66 -0.38
C LEU A 133 -13.86 -3.71 -1.50
N GLY A 134 -12.85 -4.57 -1.55
CA GLY A 134 -12.82 -5.59 -2.59
C GLY A 134 -11.63 -6.52 -2.59
N VAL A 135 -11.53 -7.40 -3.58
CA VAL A 135 -10.31 -8.21 -3.76
C VAL A 135 -9.18 -7.31 -4.22
N PHE A 136 -9.45 -6.44 -5.19
CA PHE A 136 -8.59 -5.38 -5.66
C PHE A 136 -9.25 -4.04 -5.33
N ALA A 137 -8.69 -3.33 -4.35
CA ALA A 137 -9.23 -2.08 -3.84
C ALA A 137 -8.26 -0.93 -4.15
N PHE A 138 -8.75 0.10 -4.83
CA PHE A 138 -8.00 1.29 -5.21
C PHE A 138 -8.72 2.54 -4.71
N GLY A 139 -8.09 3.33 -3.84
CA GLY A 139 -8.77 4.51 -3.31
C GLY A 139 -8.04 5.34 -2.25
N GLY A 140 -8.77 6.29 -1.63
CA GLY A 140 -8.26 7.03 -0.47
C GLY A 140 -8.12 6.10 0.74
N GLY A 141 -9.18 5.35 1.05
CA GLY A 141 -9.21 4.22 1.97
C GLY A 141 -9.52 2.94 1.21
N ALA A 142 -8.63 1.95 1.27
CA ALA A 142 -8.75 0.70 0.54
C ALA A 142 -8.61 -0.50 1.49
N ILE A 143 -9.57 -1.42 1.43
CA ILE A 143 -9.54 -2.67 2.18
C ILE A 143 -9.72 -3.82 1.21
N GLY A 144 -8.75 -4.74 1.16
CA GLY A 144 -8.81 -5.85 0.22
C GLY A 144 -7.66 -6.85 0.29
N VAL A 145 -7.60 -7.78 -0.67
CA VAL A 145 -6.44 -8.67 -0.80
C VAL A 145 -5.25 -7.86 -1.32
N ILE A 146 -5.49 -7.08 -2.37
CA ILE A 146 -4.56 -6.09 -2.90
C ILE A 146 -5.20 -4.72 -2.74
N ALA A 147 -4.64 -3.91 -1.85
CA ALA A 147 -5.13 -2.58 -1.51
C ALA A 147 -4.10 -1.52 -1.90
N VAL A 148 -4.49 -0.54 -2.70
CA VAL A 148 -3.64 0.58 -3.10
C VAL A 148 -4.34 1.89 -2.76
N GLY A 149 -3.72 2.73 -1.94
CA GLY A 149 -4.38 3.96 -1.50
C GLY A 149 -3.63 4.84 -0.51
N GLY A 150 -4.29 5.89 -0.04
CA GLY A 150 -3.74 6.73 1.05
C GLY A 150 -3.62 5.94 2.34
N GLY A 151 -4.70 5.25 2.73
CA GLY A 151 -4.75 4.24 3.77
C GLY A 151 -5.16 2.89 3.18
N ALA A 152 -4.31 1.87 3.28
CA ALA A 152 -4.54 0.57 2.64
C ALA A 152 -4.40 -0.58 3.66
N VAL A 153 -5.40 -1.45 3.75
CA VAL A 153 -5.36 -2.65 4.60
C VAL A 153 -5.58 -3.89 3.75
N GLY A 154 -4.64 -4.84 3.80
CA GLY A 154 -4.75 -6.03 2.97
C GLY A 154 -3.61 -7.02 3.08
N LEU A 155 -3.65 -8.07 2.25
CA LEU A 155 -2.54 -9.00 2.16
C LEU A 155 -1.31 -8.31 1.54
N VAL A 156 -1.55 -7.57 0.45
CA VAL A 156 -0.62 -6.65 -0.17
C VAL A 156 -1.20 -5.24 -0.07
N SER A 157 -0.53 -4.33 0.62
CA SER A 157 -0.96 -2.95 0.78
C SER A 157 0.11 -1.97 0.28
N LEU A 158 -0.28 -1.03 -0.58
CA LEU A 158 0.58 0.00 -1.17
C LEU A 158 -0.01 1.37 -0.86
N GLY A 159 0.76 2.29 -0.26
CA GLY A 159 0.16 3.57 0.11
C GLY A 159 0.98 4.55 0.94
N GLY A 160 0.32 5.57 1.48
CA GLY A 160 0.91 6.46 2.50
C GLY A 160 0.97 5.76 3.86
N GLY A 161 -0.14 5.15 4.27
CA GLY A 161 -0.24 4.30 5.45
C GLY A 161 -0.88 2.96 5.11
N GLY A 162 -0.43 1.88 5.75
CA GLY A 162 -1.10 0.60 5.54
C GLY A 162 -0.75 -0.51 6.52
N ALA A 163 -1.63 -1.52 6.57
CA ALA A 163 -1.46 -2.68 7.43
C ALA A 163 -1.70 -3.99 6.65
N GLY A 164 -0.86 -5.00 6.89
CA GLY A 164 -0.94 -6.22 6.09
C GLY A 164 0.19 -7.23 6.25
N ILE A 165 0.25 -8.20 5.33
CA ILE A 165 1.37 -9.15 5.27
C ILE A 165 2.55 -8.51 4.53
N TYR A 166 2.30 -8.01 3.31
CA TYR A 166 3.26 -7.29 2.47
C TYR A 166 2.84 -5.83 2.38
N VAL A 167 3.59 -4.94 3.03
CA VAL A 167 3.23 -3.52 3.14
C VAL A 167 4.32 -2.67 2.51
N CYS A 168 3.99 -1.89 1.47
CA CYS A 168 4.87 -0.86 0.92
C CYS A 168 4.23 0.50 1.16
N ALA A 169 4.60 1.15 2.26
CA ALA A 169 4.03 2.43 2.66
C ALA A 169 5.03 3.28 3.45
N GLU A 170 4.81 4.59 3.50
CA GLU A 170 5.62 5.48 4.35
C GLU A 170 5.49 5.09 5.83
N ARG A 171 4.25 4.80 6.27
CA ARG A 171 3.93 4.23 7.58
C ARG A 171 3.21 2.89 7.44
N GLY A 172 3.98 1.81 7.49
CA GLY A 172 3.46 0.44 7.33
C GLY A 172 3.59 -0.42 8.59
N ALA A 173 2.53 -1.13 8.96
CA ALA A 173 2.53 -2.13 10.04
C ALA A 173 2.18 -3.52 9.48
N GLY A 174 3.12 -4.47 9.56
CA GLY A 174 2.89 -5.78 8.96
C GLY A 174 4.01 -6.79 9.21
N ARG A 175 3.85 -7.98 8.63
CA ARG A 175 4.86 -9.05 8.74
C ARG A 175 6.11 -8.73 7.92
N TYR A 176 5.91 -8.29 6.67
CA TYR A 176 6.95 -7.88 5.72
C TYR A 176 6.66 -6.45 5.25
N VAL A 177 7.46 -5.50 5.72
CA VAL A 177 7.29 -4.07 5.48
C VAL A 177 8.46 -3.54 4.66
N PHE A 178 8.11 -2.78 3.63
CA PHE A 178 9.01 -1.95 2.84
C PHE A 178 8.64 -0.48 3.05
N SER A 179 9.23 0.13 4.07
CA SER A 179 9.03 1.53 4.45
C SER A 179 10.36 2.25 4.62
N VAL A 180 10.27 3.56 4.92
CA VAL A 180 11.44 4.39 5.28
C VAL A 180 12.12 3.86 6.55
N GLN A 181 11.34 3.31 7.49
CA GLN A 181 11.79 2.92 8.83
C GLN A 181 12.18 1.44 8.93
N ARG A 182 11.57 0.58 8.10
CA ARG A 182 11.72 -0.88 8.16
C ARG A 182 11.74 -1.46 6.76
N GLN A 183 12.77 -2.26 6.48
CA GLN A 183 12.97 -2.92 5.20
C GLN A 183 13.28 -4.38 5.42
N ASP A 184 12.27 -5.23 5.25
CA ASP A 184 12.48 -6.67 5.29
C ASP A 184 12.89 -7.17 3.90
N ASP A 185 13.91 -8.02 3.81
CA ASP A 185 14.45 -8.55 2.54
C ASP A 185 13.36 -9.16 1.65
N ARG A 186 12.42 -9.92 2.25
CA ARG A 186 11.29 -10.53 1.53
C ARG A 186 10.33 -9.51 0.94
N ALA A 187 10.11 -8.37 1.61
CA ALA A 187 9.28 -7.29 1.08
C ALA A 187 10.01 -6.60 -0.08
N VAL A 188 11.30 -6.33 0.09
CA VAL A 188 12.14 -5.72 -0.93
C VAL A 188 12.17 -6.58 -2.19
N GLU A 189 12.41 -7.88 -2.08
CA GLU A 189 12.42 -8.80 -3.21
C GLU A 189 11.06 -8.83 -3.92
N PHE A 190 9.97 -8.95 -3.17
CA PHE A 190 8.62 -8.95 -3.71
C PHE A 190 8.31 -7.65 -4.47
N PHE A 191 8.50 -6.49 -3.85
CA PHE A 191 8.16 -5.21 -4.47
C PHE A 191 9.11 -4.83 -5.61
N THR A 192 10.41 -5.12 -5.50
CA THR A 192 11.36 -4.81 -6.58
C THR A 192 11.22 -5.72 -7.79
N ARG A 193 10.63 -6.92 -7.63
CA ARG A 193 10.23 -7.78 -8.75
C ARG A 193 9.13 -7.13 -9.59
N TRP A 194 8.15 -6.48 -8.95
CA TRP A 194 7.02 -5.83 -9.63
C TRP A 194 7.29 -4.36 -10.01
N LEU A 195 8.11 -3.65 -9.23
CA LEU A 195 8.40 -2.22 -9.35
C LEU A 195 9.92 -2.01 -9.38
N PRO A 196 10.58 -2.27 -10.53
CA PRO A 196 12.04 -2.28 -10.63
C PRO A 196 12.70 -0.94 -10.31
N ARG A 197 12.00 0.19 -10.47
CA ARG A 197 12.53 1.52 -10.14
C ARG A 197 12.70 1.74 -8.63
N LEU A 198 12.02 0.97 -7.78
CA LEU A 198 12.24 0.99 -6.33
C LEU A 198 13.67 0.58 -5.95
N LYS A 199 14.36 -0.20 -6.79
CA LYS A 199 15.77 -0.58 -6.56
C LYS A 199 16.70 0.62 -6.43
N LYS A 200 16.39 1.74 -7.07
CA LYS A 200 17.18 2.98 -6.98
C LYS A 200 17.11 3.64 -5.60
N ALA A 201 16.07 3.34 -4.83
CA ALA A 201 15.91 3.84 -3.47
C ALA A 201 16.70 3.02 -2.44
N LEU A 202 17.08 1.80 -2.80
CA LEU A 202 17.95 0.93 -2.01
C LEU A 202 19.39 1.36 -2.30
N VAL A 203 19.99 2.12 -1.39
CA VAL A 203 21.45 2.27 -1.38
C VAL A 203 21.98 0.94 -0.85
N GLN A 204 22.92 0.33 -1.58
CA GLN A 204 23.39 -1.05 -1.40
C GLN A 204 23.67 -1.45 0.08
N PRO A 205 23.59 -2.74 0.45
CA PRO A 205 23.98 -3.16 1.79
C PRO A 205 25.51 -3.11 1.98
N LEU A 206 25.97 -2.63 3.14
CA LEU A 206 27.20 -3.13 3.78
C LEU A 206 27.06 -4.66 3.96
N PRO A 207 28.17 -5.42 3.95
CA PRO A 207 28.14 -6.89 3.93
C PRO A 207 27.27 -7.46 5.05
N VAL A 208 26.49 -8.48 4.70
CA VAL A 208 25.70 -9.27 5.64
C VAL A 208 26.65 -9.88 6.66
N VAL A 209 26.78 -9.27 7.84
CA VAL A 209 27.40 -9.95 8.99
C VAL A 209 26.38 -10.96 9.46
N ARG A 210 26.51 -12.20 8.98
CA ARG A 210 25.82 -13.33 9.60
C ARG A 210 26.37 -13.46 11.01
N ILE A 211 25.59 -13.04 12.00
CA ILE A 211 25.79 -13.51 13.36
C ILE A 211 25.23 -14.92 13.36
N ASP A 212 26.10 -15.88 13.06
CA ASP A 212 25.82 -17.29 13.32
C ASP A 212 25.61 -17.40 14.83
N CYS A 213 24.35 -17.46 15.25
CA CYS A 213 24.02 -17.79 16.62
C CYS A 213 24.48 -19.25 16.81
N PRO A 214 25.41 -19.56 17.72
CA PRO A 214 25.77 -20.94 17.98
C PRO A 214 24.49 -21.69 18.38
N ARG A 215 24.21 -22.74 17.62
CA ARG A 215 23.10 -23.65 17.87
C ARG A 215 23.37 -24.28 19.24
N ILE A 216 22.62 -23.86 20.25
CA ILE A 216 22.57 -24.51 21.56
C ILE A 216 21.75 -25.80 21.40
#